data_AF-A0A415AJU2-F1
#
_entry.id   AF-A0A415AJU2-F1
#
_cell.length_a   1.000
_cell.length_b   1.000
_cell.length_c   1.000
_cell.angle_alpha   90.00
_cell.angle_beta   90.00
_cell.angle_gamma   90.00
#
_symmetry.space_group_name_H-M   'P 1'
#
loop_
_entity.id
_entity.type
_entity.pdbx_description
1 polymer ?
#
loop_
_entity_poly.entity_id
_entity_poly.type
_entity_poly.pdbx_seq_one_letter_code
_entity_poly.pdbx_strand_id
1 'polypeptide(L)'
;MNLLSHKYLFAGCLLIAGTLSAWGQSAPSLAIRIDDLGAFHSVNEACIETYQSGIARSVEVMPVAAWYPEAVRLLKENPGLDAGLHLVITSEWENVKWRPLTHCPSLTDENGYFYPMMGPNPAYPGQSVMENKWDIKEVEQEFRAQIEMALRNIPQLSHMTGHMLSTGFTKEVNELVLRLAKEYNLPSIDRMDSPQDYQFTYIGYDGPSRTSAEKEESFIRSLNKLEAGKRYLFLDHPALDNEEMKTVFHIGYEQVALDRQGVTDLLTSPRVKQVIEEKGIKLISINQLTKGLPRSTPSKKLEKAMEKYLEAVKNAGQDLHSIMIVQHGNVLAEKWMSEGKEDEPHVLNSVSKTFTASAIGFAIAEGKLKLTDKVISFFPDQLPANISENLEAMTIHDLLTMTCGHDGDLRSNERAARNADKGWVEQFLAYPVDHKPGTFFAYNSPGTYMLSAIVQKVTGEKLVDYLYPRLFRPLGIVNVKWQESPEGINCGGWGLYLKTEDLAKMGQLFLQKGKWDGQQVLPEEWIAEASAKQIASFPAGMDPEAAKKSKISENTNDWMQGYGYQMWRCRHNAYRADGADGQYILIIPEKDAVIAVTAHIGDMQAELDLIWKYLLPAL
;
A
#
# COMPACT_ATOMS: atom_id res chain seq x y z
N MET A 1 -28.69 52.86 39.25
CA MET A 1 -27.40 52.93 39.99
C MET A 1 -27.51 52.05 41.23
N ASN A 2 -27.16 50.78 41.05
CA ASN A 2 -26.75 49.82 42.08
C ASN A 2 -26.34 48.56 41.30
N LEU A 3 -25.06 48.21 41.41
CA LEU A 3 -24.39 47.16 40.64
C LEU A 3 -24.58 45.81 41.32
N LEU A 4 -25.27 44.89 40.64
CA LEU A 4 -25.25 43.45 40.91
C LEU A 4 -25.55 42.71 39.61
N SER A 5 -24.55 42.02 39.05
CA SER A 5 -24.80 40.72 38.42
C SER A 5 -23.52 39.89 38.47
N HIS A 6 -23.60 38.79 39.21
CA HIS A 6 -22.64 37.70 39.22
C HIS A 6 -22.79 36.87 37.94
N LYS A 7 -21.67 36.52 37.31
CA LYS A 7 -21.54 35.26 36.58
C LYS A 7 -20.19 34.63 36.90
N TYR A 8 -20.28 33.46 37.51
CA TYR A 8 -19.19 32.56 37.84
C TYR A 8 -18.45 32.13 36.56
N LEU A 9 -17.14 32.34 36.51
CA LEU A 9 -16.26 31.70 35.54
C LEU A 9 -15.55 30.56 36.27
N PHE A 10 -16.06 29.33 36.11
CA PHE A 10 -15.31 28.13 36.46
C PHE A 10 -14.24 27.93 35.37
N ALA A 11 -13.01 28.33 35.68
CA ALA A 11 -11.83 27.92 34.92
C ALA A 11 -11.52 26.46 35.27
N GLY A 12 -12.09 25.53 34.51
CA GLY A 12 -11.67 24.14 34.54
C GLY A 12 -10.31 24.01 33.85
N CYS A 13 -9.23 23.96 34.63
CA CYS A 13 -7.95 23.47 34.16
C CYS A 13 -8.11 21.98 33.79
N LEU A 14 -8.38 21.69 32.53
CA LEU A 14 -8.15 20.38 31.92
C LEU A 14 -6.64 20.15 31.89
N LEU A 15 -6.13 19.57 32.98
CA LEU A 15 -4.86 18.86 32.97
C LEU A 15 -5.05 17.64 32.05
N ILE A 16 -4.75 17.82 30.77
CA ILE A 16 -4.41 16.70 29.90
C ILE A 16 -3.13 16.13 30.47
N ALA A 17 -3.25 15.09 31.29
CA ALA A 17 -2.13 14.25 31.65
C ALA A 17 -1.66 13.59 30.34
N GLY A 18 -0.72 14.23 29.66
CA GLY A 18 0.01 13.62 28.56
C GLY A 18 0.68 12.37 29.12
N THR A 19 0.14 11.21 28.77
CA THR A 19 0.86 9.96 28.94
C THR A 19 2.14 10.10 28.12
N LEU A 20 3.26 10.25 28.81
CA LEU A 20 4.57 9.99 28.26
C LEU A 20 4.50 8.56 27.72
N SER A 21 4.28 8.43 26.42
CA SER A 21 4.35 7.16 25.73
C SER A 21 5.81 6.74 25.85
N ALA A 22 6.07 5.75 26.71
CA ALA A 22 7.36 5.12 26.74
C ALA A 22 7.59 4.55 25.33
N TRP A 23 8.52 5.15 24.60
CA TRP A 23 9.07 4.57 23.39
C TRP A 23 9.57 3.17 23.79
N GLY A 24 9.01 2.10 23.22
CA GLY A 24 9.60 0.77 23.34
C GLY A 24 8.76 -0.36 23.95
N GLN A 25 7.52 -0.17 24.43
CA GLN A 25 6.63 -1.31 24.67
C GLN A 25 5.52 -1.34 23.61
N SER A 26 5.66 -2.21 22.62
CA SER A 26 4.70 -2.35 21.53
C SER A 26 3.37 -2.89 22.07
N ALA A 27 2.28 -2.22 21.73
CA ALA A 27 0.95 -2.73 22.04
C ALA A 27 0.69 -4.09 21.36
N PRO A 28 -0.18 -4.96 21.92
CA PRO A 28 -0.66 -6.12 21.18
C PRO A 28 -1.27 -5.68 19.85
N SER A 29 -1.00 -6.43 18.78
CA SER A 29 -1.64 -6.21 17.48
C SER A 29 -2.63 -7.34 17.17
N LEU A 30 -3.79 -6.99 16.61
CA LEU A 30 -4.86 -7.93 16.30
C LEU A 30 -5.34 -7.74 14.87
N ALA A 31 -5.16 -8.77 14.04
CA ALA A 31 -5.80 -8.86 12.73
C ALA A 31 -7.22 -9.39 12.89
N ILE A 32 -8.21 -8.59 12.47
CA ILE A 32 -9.60 -9.03 12.36
C ILE A 32 -9.90 -9.32 10.90
N ARG A 33 -9.99 -10.61 10.62
CA ARG A 33 -10.23 -11.20 9.32
C ARG A 33 -11.70 -11.61 9.21
N ILE A 34 -12.32 -11.31 8.09
CA ILE A 34 -13.65 -11.79 7.71
C ILE A 34 -13.56 -12.40 6.31
N ASP A 35 -14.41 -13.34 5.97
CA ASP A 35 -14.36 -14.04 4.69
C ASP A 35 -15.74 -14.16 4.03
N ASP A 36 -15.86 -15.05 3.05
CA ASP A 36 -17.07 -15.30 2.26
C ASP A 36 -17.62 -14.12 1.45
N LEU A 37 -16.83 -13.06 1.23
CA LEU A 37 -17.28 -11.93 0.41
C LEU A 37 -17.52 -12.38 -1.04
N GLY A 38 -18.74 -12.18 -1.52
CA GLY A 38 -19.24 -12.67 -2.81
C GLY A 38 -20.07 -13.96 -2.72
N ALA A 39 -20.16 -14.61 -1.55
CA ALA A 39 -21.03 -15.77 -1.34
C ALA A 39 -22.51 -15.42 -1.48
N PHE A 40 -22.96 -14.39 -0.75
CA PHE A 40 -24.34 -13.95 -0.62
C PHE A 40 -24.39 -12.41 -0.53
N HIS A 41 -25.53 -11.80 -0.90
CA HIS A 41 -25.72 -10.36 -0.72
C HIS A 41 -25.63 -9.95 0.74
N SER A 42 -26.24 -10.76 1.61
CA SER A 42 -26.26 -10.53 3.06
C SER A 42 -24.88 -10.60 3.69
N VAL A 43 -23.99 -11.45 3.15
CA VAL A 43 -22.58 -11.52 3.58
C VAL A 43 -21.84 -10.28 3.08
N ASN A 44 -22.09 -9.86 1.83
CA ASN A 44 -21.52 -8.63 1.28
C ASN A 44 -21.85 -7.40 2.14
N GLU A 45 -23.12 -7.19 2.46
CA GLU A 45 -23.56 -6.06 3.30
C GLU A 45 -22.90 -6.10 4.68
N ALA A 46 -22.93 -7.26 5.36
CA ALA A 46 -22.36 -7.40 6.69
C ALA A 46 -20.82 -7.21 6.70
N CYS A 47 -20.11 -7.70 5.68
CA CYS A 47 -18.67 -7.49 5.56
C CYS A 47 -18.32 -5.99 5.46
N ILE A 48 -19.09 -5.23 4.67
CA ILE A 48 -18.86 -3.78 4.55
C ILE A 48 -19.27 -3.05 5.83
N GLU A 49 -20.36 -3.45 6.49
CA GLU A 49 -20.80 -2.87 7.75
C GLU A 49 -19.76 -3.06 8.87
N THR A 50 -19.23 -4.28 9.01
CA THR A 50 -18.21 -4.61 10.03
C THR A 50 -16.86 -3.93 9.78
N TYR A 51 -16.61 -3.47 8.56
CA TYR A 51 -15.48 -2.59 8.24
C TYR A 51 -15.79 -1.11 8.54
N GLN A 52 -16.84 -0.55 7.94
CA GLN A 52 -17.18 0.88 8.03
C GLN A 52 -17.56 1.30 9.45
N SER A 53 -18.32 0.44 10.13
CA SER A 53 -18.89 0.68 11.45
C SER A 53 -18.34 -0.31 12.47
N GLY A 54 -17.22 -0.99 12.21
CA GLY A 54 -16.73 -2.04 13.08
C GLY A 54 -15.20 -2.14 13.15
N ILE A 55 -14.74 -3.33 13.56
CA ILE A 55 -13.33 -3.62 13.85
C ILE A 55 -12.65 -4.45 12.76
N ALA A 56 -13.37 -4.89 11.72
CA ALA A 56 -12.78 -5.65 10.62
C ALA A 56 -11.78 -4.80 9.83
N ARG A 57 -10.66 -5.40 9.42
CA ARG A 57 -9.62 -4.71 8.63
C ARG A 57 -9.24 -5.44 7.35
N SER A 58 -9.58 -6.72 7.23
CA SER A 58 -9.35 -7.52 6.04
C SER A 58 -10.56 -8.38 5.71
N VAL A 59 -10.84 -8.53 4.41
CA VAL A 59 -11.90 -9.38 3.88
C VAL A 59 -11.37 -10.25 2.74
N GLU A 60 -11.88 -11.47 2.58
CA GLU A 60 -11.54 -12.29 1.40
C GLU A 60 -12.71 -12.61 0.47
N VAL A 61 -12.43 -12.52 -0.83
CA VAL A 61 -13.42 -12.73 -1.89
C VAL A 61 -13.44 -14.15 -2.42
N MET A 62 -14.63 -14.62 -2.80
CA MET A 62 -14.85 -15.92 -3.44
C MET A 62 -15.21 -15.74 -4.93
N PRO A 63 -14.26 -15.88 -5.88
CA PRO A 63 -14.51 -15.64 -7.30
C PRO A 63 -15.47 -16.65 -7.97
N VAL A 64 -15.72 -17.80 -7.33
CA VAL A 64 -16.66 -18.83 -7.82
C VAL A 64 -18.11 -18.56 -7.42
N ALA A 65 -18.33 -17.64 -6.48
CA ALA A 65 -19.63 -17.44 -5.87
C ALA A 65 -20.51 -16.42 -6.62
N ALA A 66 -21.82 -16.54 -6.45
CA ALA A 66 -22.81 -15.86 -7.28
C ALA A 66 -22.81 -14.32 -7.11
N TRP A 67 -22.46 -13.82 -5.93
CA TRP A 67 -22.44 -12.40 -5.60
C TRP A 67 -21.05 -11.77 -5.75
N TYR A 68 -20.10 -12.47 -6.39
CA TYR A 68 -18.75 -11.95 -6.64
C TYR A 68 -18.73 -10.61 -7.42
N PRO A 69 -19.55 -10.37 -8.46
CA PRO A 69 -19.57 -9.07 -9.14
C PRO A 69 -19.93 -7.90 -8.21
N GLU A 70 -20.80 -8.13 -7.22
CA GLU A 70 -21.11 -7.13 -6.20
C GLU A 70 -19.93 -6.91 -5.26
N ALA A 71 -19.29 -7.98 -4.79
CA ALA A 71 -18.09 -7.89 -3.95
C ALA A 71 -17.01 -7.01 -4.60
N VAL A 72 -16.74 -7.21 -5.89
CA VAL A 72 -15.79 -6.39 -6.66
C VAL A 72 -16.18 -4.91 -6.66
N ARG A 73 -17.47 -4.60 -6.81
CA ARG A 73 -17.97 -3.21 -6.77
C ARG A 73 -17.79 -2.61 -5.37
N LEU A 74 -18.19 -3.33 -4.32
CA LEU A 74 -18.11 -2.86 -2.95
C LEU A 74 -16.67 -2.59 -2.50
N LEU A 75 -15.71 -3.42 -2.91
CA LEU A 75 -14.29 -3.19 -2.62
C LEU A 75 -13.76 -1.92 -3.32
N LYS A 76 -14.22 -1.61 -4.54
CA LYS A 76 -13.87 -0.35 -5.21
C LYS A 76 -14.45 0.87 -4.49
N GLU A 77 -15.64 0.74 -3.92
CA GLU A 77 -16.31 1.77 -3.12
C GLU A 77 -15.67 1.92 -1.72
N ASN A 78 -14.93 0.90 -1.24
CA ASN A 78 -14.30 0.86 0.08
C ASN A 78 -12.79 0.61 0.02
N PRO A 79 -12.01 1.49 -0.61
CA PRO A 79 -10.58 1.28 -0.88
C PRO A 79 -9.67 1.35 0.35
N GLY A 80 -10.20 1.39 1.57
CA GLY A 80 -9.41 1.26 2.80
C GLY A 80 -9.50 -0.12 3.44
N LEU A 81 -10.40 -0.99 2.95
CA LEU A 81 -10.53 -2.37 3.38
C LEU A 81 -9.48 -3.22 2.65
N ASP A 82 -8.67 -3.97 3.40
CA ASP A 82 -7.70 -4.88 2.83
C ASP A 82 -8.40 -6.11 2.23
N ALA A 83 -8.09 -6.46 0.99
CA ALA A 83 -8.78 -7.52 0.25
C ALA A 83 -7.85 -8.70 -0.06
N GLY A 84 -8.27 -9.90 0.32
CA GLY A 84 -7.63 -11.16 -0.03
C GLY A 84 -8.51 -12.04 -0.92
N LEU A 85 -7.94 -13.15 -1.39
CA LEU A 85 -8.65 -14.19 -2.14
C LEU A 85 -8.93 -15.39 -1.23
N HIS A 86 -10.17 -15.84 -1.17
CA HIS A 86 -10.57 -17.07 -0.49
C HIS A 86 -10.66 -18.20 -1.52
N LEU A 87 -9.70 -19.13 -1.51
CA LEU A 87 -9.65 -20.24 -2.47
C LEU A 87 -10.69 -21.31 -2.13
N VAL A 88 -11.56 -21.61 -3.10
CA VAL A 88 -12.77 -22.43 -2.88
C VAL A 88 -12.70 -23.72 -3.70
N ILE A 89 -12.82 -24.88 -3.05
CA ILE A 89 -13.00 -26.19 -3.71
C ILE A 89 -14.10 -27.03 -3.03
N THR A 90 -14.91 -26.39 -2.19
CA THR A 90 -16.08 -26.98 -1.53
C THR A 90 -17.29 -26.07 -1.67
N SER A 91 -18.49 -26.65 -1.53
CA SER A 91 -19.75 -25.90 -1.52
C SER A 91 -20.77 -26.57 -0.59
N GLU A 92 -20.73 -26.16 0.66
CA GLU A 92 -21.36 -26.79 1.82
C GLU A 92 -22.87 -26.58 1.90
N TRP A 93 -23.40 -25.49 1.36
CA TRP A 93 -24.81 -25.12 1.54
C TRP A 93 -25.78 -26.00 0.75
N GLU A 94 -26.91 -26.38 1.34
CA GLU A 94 -27.90 -27.29 0.72
C GLU A 94 -28.55 -26.69 -0.51
N ASN A 95 -28.98 -25.43 -0.42
CA ASN A 95 -29.79 -24.79 -1.46
C ASN A 95 -28.96 -24.02 -2.49
N VAL A 96 -27.69 -23.71 -2.19
CA VAL A 96 -26.84 -22.88 -3.03
C VAL A 96 -25.52 -23.59 -3.25
N LYS A 97 -25.23 -23.93 -4.51
CA LYS A 97 -24.04 -24.68 -4.89
C LYS A 97 -23.17 -23.89 -5.86
N TRP A 98 -21.86 -23.95 -5.64
CA TRP A 98 -20.85 -23.35 -6.49
C TRP A 98 -20.20 -24.37 -7.42
N ARG A 99 -19.79 -23.91 -8.60
CA ARG A 99 -19.09 -24.71 -9.61
C ARG A 99 -17.67 -24.19 -9.79
N PRO A 100 -16.73 -25.04 -10.20
CA PRO A 100 -15.37 -24.62 -10.53
C PRO A 100 -15.33 -23.66 -11.73
N LEU A 101 -14.28 -22.86 -11.80
CA LEU A 101 -13.95 -22.07 -13.00
C LEU A 101 -13.33 -22.95 -14.10
N THR A 102 -12.88 -24.14 -13.74
CA THR A 102 -12.16 -25.07 -14.62
C THR A 102 -12.84 -26.45 -14.66
N HIS A 103 -12.38 -27.32 -15.55
CA HIS A 103 -12.86 -28.70 -15.58
C HIS A 103 -12.04 -29.56 -14.61
N CYS A 104 -12.57 -29.75 -13.39
CA CYS A 104 -11.94 -30.53 -12.31
C CYS A 104 -12.89 -31.61 -11.75
N PRO A 105 -13.20 -32.67 -12.52
CA PRO A 105 -14.16 -33.70 -12.12
C PRO A 105 -13.78 -34.44 -10.82
N SER A 106 -12.53 -34.39 -10.40
CA SER A 106 -12.07 -35.02 -9.16
C SER A 106 -12.45 -34.21 -7.90
N LEU A 107 -12.91 -32.97 -8.06
CA LEU A 107 -13.32 -32.05 -6.99
C LEU A 107 -14.84 -31.80 -6.94
N THR A 108 -15.60 -32.43 -7.85
CA THR A 108 -17.02 -32.16 -8.04
C THR A 108 -17.89 -33.42 -7.96
N ASP A 109 -19.16 -33.23 -7.62
CA ASP A 109 -20.19 -34.26 -7.73
C ASP A 109 -20.60 -34.55 -9.20
N GLU A 110 -21.55 -35.47 -9.38
CA GLU A 110 -22.08 -35.85 -10.70
C GLU A 110 -22.79 -34.71 -11.46
N ASN A 111 -23.19 -33.64 -10.76
CA ASN A 111 -23.84 -32.46 -11.32
C ASN A 111 -22.85 -31.32 -11.60
N GLY A 112 -21.56 -31.55 -11.34
CA GLY A 112 -20.46 -30.61 -11.54
C GLY A 112 -20.37 -29.53 -10.47
N TYR A 113 -21.02 -29.70 -9.31
CA TYR A 113 -20.84 -28.81 -8.15
C TYR A 113 -19.68 -29.28 -7.31
N PHE A 114 -18.98 -28.36 -6.64
CA PHE A 114 -17.98 -28.76 -5.65
C PHE A 114 -18.59 -29.65 -4.57
N TYR A 115 -17.80 -30.61 -4.06
CA TYR A 115 -18.22 -31.41 -2.91
C TYR A 115 -18.53 -30.52 -1.68
N PRO A 116 -19.52 -30.88 -0.84
CA PRO A 116 -19.89 -30.06 0.30
C PRO A 116 -18.84 -29.99 1.42
N MET A 117 -17.94 -30.96 1.52
CA MET A 117 -17.03 -31.07 2.66
C MET A 117 -15.59 -31.32 2.21
N MET A 118 -14.62 -30.81 2.98
CA MET A 118 -13.22 -31.20 2.79
C MET A 118 -12.96 -32.60 3.33
N GLY A 119 -13.35 -32.88 4.57
CA GLY A 119 -13.19 -34.17 5.24
C GLY A 119 -14.48 -34.98 5.39
N PRO A 120 -14.39 -36.26 5.80
CA PRO A 120 -15.56 -37.10 6.03
C PRO A 120 -16.57 -36.47 6.98
N ASN A 121 -17.85 -36.49 6.61
CA ASN A 121 -18.93 -35.98 7.44
C ASN A 121 -20.10 -36.99 7.47
N PRO A 122 -20.60 -37.42 8.65
CA PRO A 122 -21.69 -38.38 8.76
C PRO A 122 -22.99 -37.98 8.05
N ALA A 123 -23.25 -36.68 7.91
CA ALA A 123 -24.42 -36.18 7.19
C ALA A 123 -24.25 -36.25 5.65
N TYR A 124 -23.01 -36.34 5.17
CA TYR A 124 -22.63 -36.30 3.75
C TYR A 124 -21.69 -37.46 3.39
N PRO A 125 -22.10 -38.72 3.61
CA PRO A 125 -21.22 -39.87 3.42
C PRO A 125 -20.72 -39.97 1.98
N GLY A 126 -19.39 -39.98 1.81
CA GLY A 126 -18.75 -40.07 0.49
C GLY A 126 -18.82 -38.79 -0.35
N GLN A 127 -19.29 -37.67 0.22
CA GLN A 127 -19.40 -36.38 -0.47
C GLN A 127 -18.37 -35.37 0.07
N SER A 128 -17.16 -35.84 0.35
CA SER A 128 -16.04 -34.96 0.68
C SER A 128 -14.87 -35.14 -0.28
N VAL A 129 -14.05 -34.08 -0.43
CA VAL A 129 -12.84 -34.12 -1.26
C VAL A 129 -11.89 -35.22 -0.79
N MET A 130 -11.70 -35.39 0.52
CA MET A 130 -10.77 -36.37 1.10
C MET A 130 -11.29 -37.82 1.13
N GLU A 131 -12.59 -38.06 0.94
CA GLU A 131 -13.15 -39.41 0.75
C GLU A 131 -13.07 -39.89 -0.70
N ASN A 132 -12.89 -38.95 -1.65
CA ASN A 132 -12.82 -39.22 -3.07
C ASN A 132 -11.38 -39.17 -3.58
N LYS A 133 -11.16 -39.73 -4.77
CA LYS A 133 -9.87 -39.64 -5.45
C LYS A 133 -9.77 -38.28 -6.15
N TRP A 134 -9.01 -37.37 -5.57
CA TRP A 134 -8.71 -36.05 -6.13
C TRP A 134 -7.36 -36.03 -6.89
N ASP A 135 -7.19 -35.07 -7.81
CA ASP A 135 -5.94 -34.84 -8.56
C ASP A 135 -5.35 -33.46 -8.20
N ILE A 136 -4.09 -33.43 -7.76
CA ILE A 136 -3.37 -32.19 -7.45
C ILE A 136 -3.28 -31.23 -8.65
N LYS A 137 -3.25 -31.75 -9.87
CA LYS A 137 -3.21 -30.92 -11.09
C LYS A 137 -4.51 -30.16 -11.28
N GLU A 138 -5.63 -30.79 -10.97
CA GLU A 138 -6.95 -30.15 -11.02
C GLU A 138 -7.06 -29.08 -9.92
N VAL A 139 -6.52 -29.34 -8.73
CA VAL A 139 -6.43 -28.33 -7.65
C VAL A 139 -5.57 -27.13 -8.09
N GLU A 140 -4.37 -27.36 -8.65
CA GLU A 140 -3.51 -26.28 -9.13
C GLU A 140 -4.18 -25.48 -10.26
N GLN A 141 -4.82 -26.16 -11.21
CA GLN A 141 -5.53 -25.53 -12.31
C GLN A 141 -6.68 -24.63 -11.81
N GLU A 142 -7.50 -25.13 -10.89
CA GLU A 142 -8.61 -24.38 -10.32
C GLU A 142 -8.14 -23.19 -9.47
N PHE A 143 -7.14 -23.39 -8.60
CA PHE A 143 -6.57 -22.30 -7.81
C PHE A 143 -5.98 -21.19 -8.68
N ARG A 144 -5.24 -21.53 -9.75
CA ARG A 144 -4.72 -20.53 -10.69
C ARG A 144 -5.84 -19.74 -11.37
N ALA A 145 -6.89 -20.44 -11.83
CA ALA A 145 -8.03 -19.77 -12.46
C ALA A 145 -8.73 -18.80 -11.49
N GLN A 146 -8.89 -19.17 -10.22
CA GLN A 146 -9.44 -18.29 -9.20
C GLN A 146 -8.52 -17.09 -8.90
N ILE A 147 -7.21 -17.31 -8.76
CA ILE A 147 -6.22 -16.24 -8.57
C ILE A 147 -6.26 -15.24 -9.72
N GLU A 148 -6.24 -15.73 -10.96
CA GLU A 148 -6.22 -14.89 -12.16
C GLU A 148 -7.53 -14.15 -12.37
N MET A 149 -8.68 -14.81 -12.14
CA MET A 149 -9.99 -14.15 -12.14
C MET A 149 -10.03 -13.02 -11.10
N ALA A 150 -9.53 -13.29 -9.89
CA ALA A 150 -9.57 -12.31 -8.81
C ALA A 150 -8.65 -11.13 -9.07
N LEU A 151 -7.40 -11.38 -9.50
CA LEU A 151 -6.43 -10.33 -9.86
C LEU A 151 -6.88 -9.47 -11.04
N ARG A 152 -7.62 -10.04 -12.00
CA ARG A 152 -8.17 -9.27 -13.12
C ARG A 152 -9.21 -8.24 -12.68
N ASN A 153 -9.99 -8.54 -11.65
CA ASN A 153 -11.09 -7.68 -11.18
C ASN A 153 -10.71 -6.83 -9.98
N ILE A 154 -9.76 -7.30 -9.17
CA ILE A 154 -9.22 -6.68 -7.96
C ILE A 154 -7.68 -6.76 -8.07
N PRO A 155 -7.03 -5.89 -8.87
CA PRO A 155 -5.58 -5.96 -9.09
C PRO A 155 -4.75 -5.85 -7.81
N GLN A 156 -5.33 -5.21 -6.78
CA GLN A 156 -4.69 -4.85 -5.52
C GLN A 156 -4.89 -5.86 -4.37
N LEU A 157 -5.19 -7.13 -4.69
CA LEU A 157 -5.24 -8.20 -3.69
C LEU A 157 -3.92 -8.30 -2.92
N SER A 158 -4.02 -8.51 -1.62
CA SER A 158 -2.87 -8.52 -0.71
C SER A 158 -2.44 -9.92 -0.26
N HIS A 159 -3.37 -10.89 -0.22
CA HIS A 159 -3.13 -12.22 0.33
C HIS A 159 -4.11 -13.28 -0.20
N MET A 160 -3.88 -14.54 0.17
CA MET A 160 -4.74 -15.69 -0.12
C MET A 160 -5.07 -16.50 1.14
N THR A 161 -6.25 -17.09 1.16
CA THR A 161 -6.79 -17.92 2.24
C THR A 161 -7.49 -19.13 1.65
N GLY A 162 -7.93 -20.08 2.48
CA GLY A 162 -8.58 -21.31 2.01
C GLY A 162 -9.94 -21.52 2.65
N HIS A 163 -10.98 -21.63 1.83
CA HIS A 163 -12.31 -22.00 2.30
C HIS A 163 -12.31 -23.40 2.88
N MET A 164 -12.81 -23.55 4.11
CA MET A 164 -12.81 -24.81 4.86
C MET A 164 -11.42 -25.50 4.92
N LEU A 165 -10.34 -24.73 5.08
CA LEU A 165 -8.94 -25.22 5.10
C LEU A 165 -8.48 -25.88 3.78
N SER A 166 -9.10 -25.52 2.65
CA SER A 166 -8.76 -26.01 1.30
C SER A 166 -7.30 -25.83 0.90
N THR A 167 -6.55 -24.96 1.55
CA THR A 167 -5.15 -24.65 1.24
C THR A 167 -4.14 -25.46 2.05
N GLY A 168 -4.59 -26.24 3.03
CA GLY A 168 -3.74 -26.93 4.00
C GLY A 168 -4.20 -28.32 4.40
N PHE A 169 -5.06 -28.99 3.62
CA PHE A 169 -5.60 -30.31 3.99
C PHE A 169 -4.64 -31.49 3.74
N THR A 170 -3.59 -31.30 2.92
CA THR A 170 -2.45 -32.23 2.79
C THR A 170 -1.13 -31.48 2.67
N LYS A 171 -0.01 -32.18 2.90
CA LYS A 171 1.33 -31.62 2.72
C LYS A 171 1.59 -31.17 1.28
N GLU A 172 1.16 -31.96 0.30
CA GLU A 172 1.34 -31.64 -1.13
C GLU A 172 0.59 -30.37 -1.54
N VAL A 173 -0.64 -30.18 -1.04
CA VAL A 173 -1.41 -28.95 -1.27
C VAL A 173 -0.79 -27.76 -0.54
N ASN A 174 -0.32 -27.94 0.70
CA ASN A 174 0.39 -26.90 1.44
C ASN A 174 1.65 -26.41 0.69
N GLU A 175 2.39 -27.30 0.04
CA GLU A 175 3.54 -26.98 -0.81
C GLU A 175 3.13 -26.31 -2.13
N LEU A 176 2.06 -26.77 -2.78
CA LEU A 176 1.47 -26.13 -3.96
C LEU A 176 1.09 -24.68 -3.66
N VAL A 177 0.34 -24.43 -2.57
CA VAL A 177 -0.10 -23.09 -2.19
C VAL A 177 1.10 -22.19 -1.87
N LEU A 178 2.16 -22.71 -1.26
CA LEU A 178 3.39 -21.94 -1.05
C LEU A 178 4.07 -21.55 -2.37
N ARG A 179 4.07 -22.44 -3.38
CA ARG A 179 4.58 -22.10 -4.72
C ARG A 179 3.74 -21.00 -5.35
N LEU A 180 2.41 -21.13 -5.35
CA LEU A 180 1.51 -20.13 -5.92
C LEU A 180 1.65 -18.78 -5.18
N ALA A 181 1.76 -18.79 -3.85
CA ALA A 181 1.96 -17.60 -3.05
C ALA A 181 3.23 -16.82 -3.47
N LYS A 182 4.33 -17.54 -3.71
CA LYS A 182 5.59 -16.95 -4.22
C LYS A 182 5.46 -16.48 -5.66
N GLU A 183 4.80 -17.25 -6.52
CA GLU A 183 4.64 -16.95 -7.94
C GLU A 183 3.82 -15.66 -8.16
N TYR A 184 2.70 -15.52 -7.44
CA TYR A 184 1.81 -14.36 -7.58
C TYR A 184 2.12 -13.23 -6.60
N ASN A 185 3.12 -13.38 -5.72
CA ASN A 185 3.45 -12.46 -4.63
C ASN A 185 2.26 -12.19 -3.68
N LEU A 186 1.49 -13.24 -3.38
CA LEU A 186 0.34 -13.20 -2.47
C LEU A 186 0.60 -14.14 -1.28
N PRO A 187 0.95 -13.65 -0.09
CA PRO A 187 1.12 -14.50 1.10
C PRO A 187 -0.16 -15.31 1.39
N SER A 188 0.01 -16.50 1.97
CA SER A 188 -1.13 -17.38 2.31
C SER A 188 -1.23 -17.60 3.81
N ILE A 189 -2.36 -17.22 4.41
CA ILE A 189 -2.53 -17.19 5.88
C ILE A 189 -3.13 -18.47 6.48
N ASP A 190 -3.77 -19.33 5.68
CA ASP A 190 -4.36 -20.60 6.19
C ASP A 190 -3.49 -21.83 5.92
N ARG A 191 -2.24 -21.63 5.48
CA ARG A 191 -1.24 -22.71 5.35
C ARG A 191 -0.84 -23.26 6.71
N MET A 192 -0.39 -24.52 6.74
CA MET A 192 0.03 -25.21 7.97
C MET A 192 1.13 -24.45 8.74
N ASP A 193 2.07 -23.82 8.02
CA ASP A 193 3.24 -23.16 8.60
C ASP A 193 3.07 -21.63 8.77
N SER A 194 1.90 -21.08 8.39
CA SER A 194 1.68 -19.64 8.38
C SER A 194 1.85 -18.96 9.75
N PRO A 195 1.45 -19.56 10.91
CA PRO A 195 1.64 -18.91 12.20
C PRO A 195 3.12 -18.70 12.54
N GLN A 196 3.99 -19.63 12.10
CA GLN A 196 5.43 -19.52 12.26
C GLN A 196 6.03 -18.53 11.27
N ASP A 197 5.65 -18.62 9.98
CA ASP A 197 6.18 -17.77 8.92
C ASP A 197 5.87 -16.28 9.16
N TYR A 198 4.68 -15.96 9.68
CA TYR A 198 4.23 -14.58 9.92
C TYR A 198 4.18 -14.19 11.41
N GLN A 199 4.62 -15.08 12.30
CA GLN A 199 4.77 -14.85 13.75
C GLN A 199 3.48 -14.32 14.42
N PHE A 200 2.38 -15.06 14.27
CA PHE A 200 1.11 -14.70 14.90
C PHE A 200 0.48 -15.88 15.65
N THR A 201 -0.47 -15.57 16.52
CA THR A 201 -1.26 -16.57 17.26
C THR A 201 -2.73 -16.42 16.91
N TYR A 202 -3.38 -17.51 16.49
CA TYR A 202 -4.84 -17.54 16.35
C TYR A 202 -5.50 -17.40 17.71
N ILE A 203 -6.53 -16.56 17.79
CA ILE A 203 -7.44 -16.47 18.92
C ILE A 203 -8.85 -16.77 18.46
N GLY A 204 -9.65 -17.34 19.36
CA GLY A 204 -11.08 -17.54 19.15
C GLY A 204 -11.88 -17.06 20.35
N TYR A 205 -13.08 -17.58 20.50
CA TYR A 205 -13.94 -17.34 21.65
C TYR A 205 -13.41 -18.03 22.91
N ASP A 206 -13.31 -17.28 24.01
CA ASP A 206 -12.97 -17.81 25.34
C ASP A 206 -14.24 -18.08 26.17
N GLY A 207 -14.94 -19.19 25.88
CA GLY A 207 -16.21 -19.57 26.52
C GLY A 207 -17.38 -19.67 25.54
N PRO A 208 -18.65 -19.63 26.02
CA PRO A 208 -19.84 -19.78 25.16
C PRO A 208 -19.87 -18.76 24.02
N SER A 209 -20.42 -19.15 22.87
CA SER A 209 -20.41 -18.32 21.65
C SER A 209 -21.59 -18.59 20.70
N ARG A 210 -22.72 -19.09 21.23
CA ARG A 210 -23.88 -19.46 20.39
C ARG A 210 -24.83 -18.30 20.15
N THR A 211 -24.89 -17.34 21.05
CA THR A 211 -25.70 -16.12 20.91
C THR A 211 -24.81 -14.90 20.69
N SER A 212 -25.38 -13.82 20.13
CA SER A 212 -24.70 -12.53 19.97
C SER A 212 -24.05 -12.04 21.29
N ALA A 213 -24.81 -12.07 22.39
CA ALA A 213 -24.30 -11.68 23.72
C ALA A 213 -23.17 -12.61 24.23
N GLU A 214 -23.28 -13.91 24.00
CA GLU A 214 -22.23 -14.87 24.36
C GLU A 214 -20.95 -14.61 23.55
N LYS A 215 -21.06 -14.43 22.22
CA LYS A 215 -19.93 -14.10 21.34
C LYS A 215 -19.23 -12.82 21.80
N GLU A 216 -19.99 -11.76 22.12
CA GLU A 216 -19.46 -10.50 22.64
C GLU A 216 -18.63 -10.71 23.92
N GLU A 217 -19.24 -11.33 24.95
CA GLU A 217 -18.56 -11.58 26.23
C GLU A 217 -17.32 -12.48 26.07
N SER A 218 -17.43 -13.50 25.24
CA SER A 218 -16.38 -14.48 24.99
C SER A 218 -15.20 -13.87 24.24
N PHE A 219 -15.47 -13.01 23.26
CA PHE A 219 -14.43 -12.27 22.57
C PHE A 219 -13.75 -11.24 23.48
N ILE A 220 -14.50 -10.52 24.30
CA ILE A 220 -13.94 -9.59 25.30
C ILE A 220 -13.00 -10.33 26.27
N ARG A 221 -13.35 -11.54 26.71
CA ARG A 221 -12.44 -12.36 27.53
C ARG A 221 -11.15 -12.73 26.79
N SER A 222 -11.22 -13.05 25.50
CA SER A 222 -10.02 -13.25 24.65
C SER A 222 -9.17 -11.98 24.52
N LEU A 223 -9.79 -10.82 24.26
CA LEU A 223 -9.08 -9.53 24.18
C LEU A 223 -8.33 -9.20 25.47
N ASN A 224 -8.90 -9.58 26.62
CA ASN A 224 -8.27 -9.37 27.92
C ASN A 224 -6.99 -10.18 28.15
N LYS A 225 -6.73 -11.22 27.33
CA LYS A 225 -5.55 -12.10 27.43
C LYS A 225 -4.42 -11.70 26.47
N LEU A 226 -4.60 -10.70 25.62
CA LEU A 226 -3.57 -10.31 24.65
C LEU A 226 -2.37 -9.67 25.34
N GLU A 227 -1.17 -10.06 24.92
CA GLU A 227 0.09 -9.62 25.50
C GLU A 227 0.79 -8.58 24.62
N ALA A 228 1.42 -7.60 25.25
CA ALA A 228 2.22 -6.58 24.58
C ALA A 228 3.30 -7.21 23.67
N GLY A 229 3.47 -6.65 22.48
CA GLY A 229 4.43 -7.08 21.47
C GLY A 229 4.08 -8.37 20.74
N LYS A 230 2.97 -9.05 21.07
CA LYS A 230 2.48 -10.21 20.32
C LYS A 230 1.47 -9.80 19.26
N ARG A 231 1.40 -10.62 18.21
CA ARG A 231 0.51 -10.44 17.06
C ARG A 231 -0.51 -11.57 17.08
N TYR A 232 -1.77 -11.22 16.94
CA TYR A 232 -2.89 -12.13 17.00
C TYR A 232 -3.75 -12.03 15.75
N LEU A 233 -4.46 -13.11 15.45
CA LEU A 233 -5.43 -13.14 14.36
C LEU A 233 -6.73 -13.76 14.85
N PHE A 234 -7.84 -13.09 14.54
CA PHE A 234 -9.20 -13.57 14.76
C PHE A 234 -9.90 -13.62 13.40
N LEU A 235 -10.62 -14.72 13.15
CA LEU A 235 -11.41 -14.95 11.95
C LEU A 235 -12.84 -15.29 12.36
N ASP A 236 -13.81 -14.66 11.73
CA ASP A 236 -15.21 -15.13 11.77
C ASP A 236 -16.01 -14.62 10.56
N HIS A 237 -17.25 -15.09 10.41
CA HIS A 237 -18.00 -15.08 9.16
C HIS A 237 -19.29 -14.24 9.33
N PRO A 238 -19.24 -12.90 9.11
CA PRO A 238 -20.40 -12.04 9.31
C PRO A 238 -21.45 -12.24 8.21
N ALA A 239 -22.73 -12.14 8.57
CA ALA A 239 -23.86 -12.05 7.65
C ALA A 239 -25.04 -11.34 8.34
N LEU A 240 -26.01 -10.88 7.56
CA LEU A 240 -27.27 -10.36 8.11
C LEU A 240 -28.31 -11.48 8.28
N ASP A 241 -29.07 -11.47 9.39
CA ASP A 241 -30.22 -12.36 9.60
C ASP A 241 -31.43 -11.86 8.81
N ASN A 242 -31.51 -12.28 7.56
CA ASN A 242 -32.61 -11.94 6.65
C ASN A 242 -33.12 -13.16 5.87
N GLU A 243 -34.09 -12.95 4.99
CA GLU A 243 -34.72 -14.03 4.23
C GLU A 243 -33.76 -14.78 3.30
N GLU A 244 -32.70 -14.15 2.80
CA GLU A 244 -31.67 -14.85 2.01
C GLU A 244 -30.92 -15.84 2.91
N MET A 245 -30.35 -15.37 4.02
CA MET A 245 -29.54 -16.21 4.90
C MET A 245 -30.35 -17.29 5.61
N LYS A 246 -31.65 -17.12 5.83
CA LYS A 246 -32.52 -18.19 6.37
C LYS A 246 -32.63 -19.42 5.45
N THR A 247 -32.26 -19.28 4.18
CA THR A 247 -32.19 -20.40 3.22
C THR A 247 -30.82 -21.06 3.17
N VAL A 248 -29.81 -20.47 3.80
CA VAL A 248 -28.42 -20.93 3.81
C VAL A 248 -28.21 -21.81 5.04
N PHE A 249 -28.02 -23.10 4.81
CA PHE A 249 -27.72 -24.07 5.86
C PHE A 249 -27.05 -25.30 5.29
N HIS A 250 -26.45 -26.10 6.18
CA HIS A 250 -26.12 -27.49 5.94
C HIS A 250 -26.56 -28.33 7.14
N ILE A 251 -26.64 -29.65 6.99
CA ILE A 251 -27.06 -30.53 8.09
C ILE A 251 -26.07 -30.39 9.24
N GLY A 252 -26.57 -30.09 10.43
CA GLY A 252 -25.76 -29.79 11.63
C GLY A 252 -25.40 -28.31 11.82
N TYR A 253 -25.78 -27.43 10.88
CA TYR A 253 -25.66 -25.97 10.99
C TYR A 253 -26.87 -25.29 10.34
N GLU A 254 -28.05 -25.48 10.95
CA GLU A 254 -29.33 -24.99 10.42
C GLU A 254 -29.60 -23.51 10.70
N GLN A 255 -28.98 -22.95 11.74
CA GLN A 255 -29.23 -21.58 12.22
C GLN A 255 -28.13 -20.60 11.77
N VAL A 256 -27.65 -20.73 10.53
CA VAL A 256 -26.54 -19.91 9.99
C VAL A 256 -26.86 -18.42 10.06
N ALA A 257 -28.08 -18.03 9.67
CA ALA A 257 -28.51 -16.62 9.69
C ALA A 257 -28.34 -15.98 11.07
N LEU A 258 -28.87 -16.63 12.11
CA LEU A 258 -28.79 -16.13 13.48
C LEU A 258 -27.35 -16.14 14.01
N ASP A 259 -26.60 -17.20 13.75
CA ASP A 259 -25.21 -17.33 14.23
C ASP A 259 -24.30 -16.27 13.60
N ARG A 260 -24.36 -16.11 12.27
CA ARG A 260 -23.57 -15.12 11.53
C ARG A 260 -24.01 -13.67 11.79
N GLN A 261 -25.29 -13.40 12.08
CA GLN A 261 -25.72 -12.11 12.60
C GLN A 261 -25.07 -11.78 13.94
N GLY A 262 -24.94 -12.76 14.84
CA GLY A 262 -24.22 -12.58 16.09
C GLY A 262 -22.74 -12.20 15.90
N VAL A 263 -22.14 -12.60 14.78
CA VAL A 263 -20.78 -12.15 14.38
C VAL A 263 -20.80 -10.69 13.93
N THR A 264 -21.77 -10.30 13.09
CA THR A 264 -21.95 -8.90 12.66
C THR A 264 -22.14 -7.96 13.85
N ASP A 265 -22.99 -8.36 14.81
CA ASP A 265 -23.23 -7.61 16.05
C ASP A 265 -21.95 -7.47 16.89
N LEU A 266 -21.20 -8.57 17.04
CA LEU A 266 -19.92 -8.58 17.76
C LEU A 266 -18.93 -7.60 17.15
N LEU A 267 -18.74 -7.67 15.83
CA LEU A 267 -17.71 -6.90 15.12
C LEU A 267 -18.08 -5.41 15.00
N THR A 268 -19.35 -5.05 15.15
CA THR A 268 -19.83 -3.66 15.19
C THR A 268 -20.03 -3.12 16.61
N SER A 269 -19.95 -3.99 17.64
CA SER A 269 -20.22 -3.66 19.04
C SER A 269 -19.43 -2.45 19.55
N PRO A 270 -20.11 -1.41 20.07
CA PRO A 270 -19.46 -0.29 20.74
C PRO A 270 -18.62 -0.72 21.96
N ARG A 271 -19.08 -1.76 22.67
CA ARG A 271 -18.39 -2.25 23.87
C ARG A 271 -17.09 -2.95 23.52
N VAL A 272 -17.06 -3.74 22.45
CA VAL A 272 -15.83 -4.37 21.96
C VAL A 272 -14.81 -3.32 21.52
N LYS A 273 -15.25 -2.29 20.78
CA LYS A 273 -14.38 -1.16 20.39
C LYS A 273 -13.79 -0.45 21.60
N GLN A 274 -14.60 -0.19 22.62
CA GLN A 274 -14.14 0.43 23.86
C GLN A 274 -13.06 -0.42 24.54
N VAL A 275 -13.24 -1.74 24.64
CA VAL A 275 -12.23 -2.64 25.23
C VAL A 275 -10.93 -2.63 24.42
N ILE A 276 -11.00 -2.62 23.08
CA ILE A 276 -9.83 -2.51 22.21
C ILE A 276 -9.05 -1.22 22.49
N GLU A 277 -9.75 -0.09 22.57
CA GLU A 277 -9.17 1.23 22.87
C GLU A 277 -8.56 1.27 24.28
N GLU A 278 -9.27 0.81 25.31
CA GLU A 278 -8.80 0.78 26.70
C GLU A 278 -7.55 -0.09 26.89
N LYS A 279 -7.43 -1.16 26.12
CA LYS A 279 -6.26 -2.05 26.10
C LYS A 279 -5.13 -1.56 25.20
N GLY A 280 -5.38 -0.51 24.41
CA GLY A 280 -4.47 -0.04 23.37
C GLY A 280 -4.19 -1.09 22.29
N ILE A 281 -5.10 -2.04 22.04
CA ILE A 281 -4.90 -3.08 21.03
C ILE A 281 -4.88 -2.43 19.64
N LYS A 282 -3.81 -2.67 18.89
CA LYS A 282 -3.65 -2.15 17.53
C LYS A 282 -4.34 -3.07 16.54
N LEU A 283 -5.42 -2.61 15.93
CA LEU A 283 -6.05 -3.32 14.82
C LEU A 283 -5.18 -3.22 13.58
N ILE A 284 -4.92 -4.34 12.92
CA ILE A 284 -4.11 -4.41 11.70
C ILE A 284 -4.82 -5.23 10.62
N SER A 285 -4.48 -4.95 9.37
CA SER A 285 -4.85 -5.79 8.22
C SER A 285 -3.94 -7.02 8.10
N ILE A 286 -4.36 -8.00 7.31
CA ILE A 286 -3.53 -9.13 6.89
C ILE A 286 -2.34 -8.67 6.05
N ASN A 287 -2.49 -7.65 5.20
CA ASN A 287 -1.35 -7.06 4.50
C ASN A 287 -0.30 -6.51 5.49
N GLN A 288 -0.71 -5.81 6.55
CA GLN A 288 0.21 -5.38 7.62
C GLN A 288 0.78 -6.57 8.40
N LEU A 289 -0.01 -7.62 8.61
CA LEU A 289 0.45 -8.85 9.28
C LEU A 289 1.58 -9.53 8.49
N THR A 290 1.46 -9.58 7.17
CA THR A 290 2.34 -10.37 6.31
C THR A 290 3.47 -9.58 5.67
N LYS A 291 3.24 -8.30 5.36
CA LYS A 291 4.15 -7.44 4.59
C LYS A 291 4.41 -6.09 5.25
N GLY A 292 3.99 -5.88 6.50
CA GLY A 292 4.44 -4.74 7.29
C GLY A 292 5.94 -4.83 7.58
N LEU A 293 6.62 -3.69 7.65
CA LEU A 293 8.01 -3.64 8.09
C LEU A 293 8.09 -4.10 9.56
N PRO A 294 9.08 -4.95 9.91
CA PRO A 294 9.26 -5.38 11.28
C PRO A 294 9.62 -4.18 12.16
N ARG A 295 9.12 -4.17 13.39
CA ARG A 295 9.37 -3.11 14.38
C ARG A 295 10.35 -3.62 15.42
N SER A 296 11.31 -2.78 15.79
CA SER A 296 12.33 -3.08 16.79
C SER A 296 12.47 -1.92 17.79
N THR A 297 12.96 -2.22 18.99
CA THR A 297 13.15 -1.19 20.02
C THR A 297 14.27 -0.22 19.60
N PRO A 298 14.02 1.10 19.61
CA PRO A 298 15.07 2.08 19.33
C PRO A 298 16.13 2.12 20.43
N SER A 299 17.32 2.63 20.11
CA SER A 299 18.30 2.94 21.13
C SER A 299 17.85 4.16 21.95
N LYS A 300 18.23 4.24 23.24
CA LYS A 300 17.99 5.44 24.07
C LYS A 300 18.57 6.73 23.46
N LYS A 301 19.58 6.60 22.60
CA LYS A 301 20.17 7.72 21.86
C LYS A 301 19.19 8.22 20.79
N LEU A 302 18.60 7.30 20.02
CA LEU A 302 17.62 7.61 18.99
C LEU A 302 16.31 8.15 19.58
N GLU A 303 15.82 7.58 20.68
CA GLU A 303 14.64 8.09 21.39
C GLU A 303 14.80 9.57 21.77
N LYS A 304 15.90 9.92 22.44
CA LYS A 304 16.21 11.30 22.82
C LYS A 304 16.43 12.22 21.63
N ALA A 305 17.01 11.71 20.54
CA ALA A 305 17.19 12.47 19.31
C ALA A 305 15.84 12.78 18.66
N MET A 306 14.92 11.81 18.66
CA MET A 306 13.58 11.95 18.14
C MET A 306 12.76 12.98 18.93
N GLU A 307 12.84 12.95 20.27
CA GLU A 307 12.22 13.97 21.12
C GLU A 307 12.71 15.39 20.79
N LYS A 308 14.04 15.57 20.69
CA LYS A 308 14.65 16.87 20.35
C LYS A 308 14.31 17.33 18.93
N TYR A 309 14.25 16.41 17.98
CA TYR A 309 13.84 16.69 16.61
C TYR A 309 12.40 17.20 16.58
N LEU A 310 11.46 16.49 17.21
CA LEU A 310 10.05 16.91 17.27
C LEU A 310 9.87 18.25 17.99
N GLU A 311 10.64 18.51 19.05
CA GLU A 311 10.65 19.82 19.70
C GLU A 311 11.15 20.93 18.76
N ALA A 312 12.21 20.65 17.97
CA ALA A 312 12.74 21.60 17.00
C ALA A 312 11.77 21.88 15.84
N VAL A 313 11.12 20.85 15.30
CA VAL A 313 10.07 20.95 14.27
C VAL A 313 8.94 21.86 14.78
N LYS A 314 8.47 21.61 16.00
CA LYS A 314 7.43 22.44 16.64
C LYS A 314 7.89 23.89 16.81
N ASN A 315 9.11 24.12 17.28
CA ASN A 315 9.66 25.47 17.50
C ASN A 315 9.89 26.22 16.18
N ALA A 316 10.16 25.50 15.09
CA ALA A 316 10.26 26.05 13.73
C ALA A 316 8.89 26.34 13.10
N GLY A 317 7.78 25.92 13.72
CA GLY A 317 6.43 26.09 13.18
C GLY A 317 6.16 25.23 11.96
N GLN A 318 6.86 24.10 11.82
CA GLN A 318 6.69 23.17 10.71
C GLN A 318 5.50 22.23 10.94
N ASP A 319 4.66 22.08 9.92
CA ASP A 319 3.51 21.18 9.94
C ASP A 319 3.91 19.78 9.45
N LEU A 320 4.55 19.02 10.33
CA LEU A 320 4.89 17.63 10.07
C LEU A 320 3.64 16.76 10.24
N HIS A 321 3.36 15.85 9.31
CA HIS A 321 2.21 14.94 9.43
C HIS A 321 2.65 13.56 9.91
N SER A 322 3.77 13.06 9.39
CA SER A 322 4.33 11.81 9.86
C SER A 322 5.82 11.70 9.59
N ILE A 323 6.48 10.86 10.39
CA ILE A 323 7.87 10.46 10.20
C ILE A 323 8.04 8.99 10.60
N MET A 324 8.80 8.25 9.80
CA MET A 324 9.18 6.87 10.07
C MET A 324 10.68 6.69 9.80
N ILE A 325 11.39 6.12 10.77
CA ILE A 325 12.82 5.81 10.70
C ILE A 325 12.98 4.29 10.63
N VAL A 326 13.53 3.82 9.52
CA VAL A 326 13.91 2.41 9.32
C VAL A 326 15.43 2.33 9.36
N GLN A 327 15.97 1.37 10.10
CA GLN A 327 17.39 1.08 10.11
C GLN A 327 17.59 -0.44 10.19
N HIS A 328 18.53 -0.98 9.42
CA HIS A 328 18.76 -2.42 9.32
C HIS A 328 17.46 -3.21 9.00
N GLY A 329 16.61 -2.65 8.15
CA GLY A 329 15.32 -3.24 7.75
C GLY A 329 14.22 -3.19 8.81
N ASN A 330 14.44 -2.56 9.97
CA ASN A 330 13.46 -2.47 11.05
C ASN A 330 13.00 -1.02 11.29
N VAL A 331 11.70 -0.82 11.49
CA VAL A 331 11.17 0.45 12.00
C VAL A 331 11.62 0.61 13.45
N LEU A 332 12.43 1.65 13.71
CA LEU A 332 12.93 1.96 15.04
C LEU A 332 12.14 3.08 15.72
N ALA A 333 11.62 4.02 14.93
CA ALA A 333 10.84 5.13 15.43
C ALA A 333 9.78 5.53 14.39
N GLU A 334 8.56 5.79 14.83
CA GLU A 334 7.47 6.26 13.99
C GLU A 334 6.59 7.22 14.80
N LYS A 335 6.11 8.28 14.16
CA LYS A 335 5.19 9.23 14.77
C LYS A 335 4.25 9.81 13.73
N TRP A 336 2.98 9.86 14.10
CA TRP A 336 1.92 10.57 13.38
C TRP A 336 1.45 11.76 14.21
N MET A 337 1.21 12.89 13.57
CA MET A 337 0.79 14.13 14.18
C MET A 337 0.03 15.00 13.17
N SER A 338 -0.59 16.09 13.64
CA SER A 338 -1.43 16.95 12.78
C SER A 338 -2.50 16.11 12.05
N GLU A 339 -2.63 16.25 10.73
CA GLU A 339 -3.55 15.48 9.89
C GLU A 339 -3.03 14.07 9.51
N GLY A 340 -1.78 13.74 9.85
CA GLY A 340 -1.19 12.45 9.51
C GLY A 340 -1.79 11.28 10.30
N LYS A 341 -2.06 10.17 9.61
CA LYS A 341 -2.50 8.91 10.20
C LYS A 341 -1.76 7.72 9.59
N GLU A 342 -1.67 6.64 10.35
CA GLU A 342 -0.96 5.43 9.93
C GLU A 342 -1.54 4.80 8.66
N ASP A 343 -2.87 4.71 8.60
CA ASP A 343 -3.57 3.99 7.54
C ASP A 343 -4.16 4.88 6.45
N GLU A 344 -3.91 6.19 6.48
CA GLU A 344 -4.40 7.12 5.46
C GLU A 344 -3.28 7.51 4.49
N PRO A 345 -3.47 7.31 3.17
CA PRO A 345 -2.53 7.76 2.16
C PRO A 345 -2.39 9.29 2.13
N HIS A 346 -1.16 9.76 1.96
CA HIS A 346 -0.83 11.16 1.78
C HIS A 346 -0.49 11.45 0.32
N VAL A 347 -0.80 12.65 -0.18
CA VAL A 347 -0.34 13.08 -1.50
C VAL A 347 1.18 13.22 -1.51
N LEU A 348 1.85 12.60 -2.48
CA LEU A 348 3.31 12.52 -2.49
C LEU A 348 4.00 13.64 -3.27
N ASN A 349 3.22 14.45 -3.98
CA ASN A 349 3.74 15.47 -4.89
C ASN A 349 4.85 14.88 -5.77
N SER A 350 6.03 15.49 -5.80
CA SER A 350 7.13 15.05 -6.66
C SER A 350 7.83 13.75 -6.26
N VAL A 351 7.58 13.18 -5.07
CA VAL A 351 8.07 11.82 -4.76
C VAL A 351 7.54 10.79 -5.78
N SER A 352 6.37 11.06 -6.39
CA SER A 352 5.79 10.27 -7.50
C SER A 352 6.78 10.02 -8.66
N LYS A 353 7.71 10.96 -8.88
CA LYS A 353 8.70 10.90 -9.97
C LYS A 353 9.63 9.70 -9.83
N THR A 354 10.05 9.37 -8.60
CA THR A 354 10.94 8.23 -8.34
C THR A 354 10.26 6.90 -8.68
N PHE A 355 8.95 6.77 -8.43
CA PHE A 355 8.17 5.60 -8.85
C PHE A 355 8.04 5.52 -10.38
N THR A 356 7.82 6.66 -11.04
CA THR A 356 7.80 6.74 -12.52
C THR A 356 9.16 6.35 -13.12
N ALA A 357 10.27 6.81 -12.54
CA ALA A 357 11.60 6.39 -12.95
C ALA A 357 11.80 4.88 -12.78
N SER A 358 11.36 4.28 -11.67
CA SER A 358 11.42 2.82 -11.52
C SER A 358 10.66 2.07 -12.62
N ALA A 359 9.52 2.60 -13.09
CA ALA A 359 8.82 2.03 -14.26
C ALA A 359 9.67 2.05 -15.53
N ILE A 360 10.41 3.14 -15.76
CA ILE A 360 11.37 3.22 -16.87
C ILE A 360 12.49 2.18 -16.70
N GLY A 361 13.00 2.00 -15.48
CA GLY A 361 13.98 0.96 -15.16
C GLY A 361 13.46 -0.45 -15.48
N PHE A 362 12.22 -0.76 -15.13
CA PHE A 362 11.57 -2.02 -15.52
C PHE A 362 11.44 -2.14 -17.04
N ALA A 363 10.97 -1.10 -17.73
CA ALA A 363 10.79 -1.13 -19.18
C ALA A 363 12.12 -1.32 -19.93
N ILE A 364 13.23 -0.77 -19.43
CA ILE A 364 14.58 -1.01 -19.95
C ILE A 364 14.99 -2.47 -19.72
N ALA A 365 14.81 -2.99 -18.50
CA ALA A 365 15.15 -4.37 -18.17
C ALA A 365 14.35 -5.39 -18.99
N GLU A 366 13.10 -5.07 -19.33
CA GLU A 366 12.22 -5.84 -20.21
C GLU A 366 12.52 -5.64 -21.70
N GLY A 367 13.48 -4.77 -22.07
CA GLY A 367 13.85 -4.49 -23.45
C GLY A 367 12.81 -3.69 -24.25
N LYS A 368 11.87 -3.01 -23.58
CA LYS A 368 10.78 -2.24 -24.21
C LYS A 368 11.19 -0.84 -24.67
N LEU A 369 12.23 -0.28 -24.07
CA LEU A 369 12.79 1.04 -24.42
C LEU A 369 14.26 1.14 -23.99
N LYS A 370 14.95 2.18 -24.46
CA LYS A 370 16.34 2.51 -24.10
C LYS A 370 16.46 3.96 -23.67
N LEU A 371 17.43 4.25 -22.82
CA LEU A 371 17.76 5.62 -22.40
C LEU A 371 18.01 6.58 -23.58
N THR A 372 18.53 6.06 -24.70
CA THR A 372 18.91 6.83 -25.89
C THR A 372 17.77 6.99 -26.90
N ASP A 373 16.62 6.36 -26.68
CA ASP A 373 15.47 6.48 -27.58
C ASP A 373 14.96 7.93 -27.59
N LYS A 374 14.56 8.38 -28.78
CA LYS A 374 14.08 9.75 -28.99
C LYS A 374 12.64 9.89 -28.52
N VAL A 375 12.36 10.93 -27.73
CA VAL A 375 11.01 11.17 -27.17
C VAL A 375 9.97 11.29 -28.28
N ILE A 376 10.30 11.99 -29.37
CA ILE A 376 9.40 12.17 -30.52
C ILE A 376 8.98 10.86 -31.19
N SER A 377 9.80 9.80 -31.11
CA SER A 377 9.54 8.53 -31.79
C SER A 377 8.35 7.76 -31.21
N PHE A 378 7.98 8.05 -29.95
CA PHE A 378 6.84 7.43 -29.29
C PHE A 378 5.50 8.06 -29.67
N PHE A 379 5.51 9.29 -30.21
CA PHE A 379 4.29 10.08 -30.48
C PHE A 379 4.33 10.78 -31.86
N PRO A 380 4.54 10.04 -32.97
CA PRO A 380 4.66 10.64 -34.30
C PRO A 380 3.42 11.43 -34.73
N ASP A 381 2.24 11.04 -34.25
CA ASP A 381 0.95 11.68 -34.59
C ASP A 381 0.62 12.91 -33.73
N GLN A 382 1.50 13.29 -32.78
CA GLN A 382 1.29 14.42 -31.86
C GLN A 382 2.41 15.47 -31.95
N LEU A 383 3.22 15.40 -33.01
CA LEU A 383 4.33 16.33 -33.21
C LEU A 383 3.82 17.71 -33.65
N PRO A 384 4.49 18.80 -33.24
CA PRO A 384 4.22 20.11 -33.80
C PRO A 384 4.56 20.16 -35.30
N ALA A 385 3.95 21.10 -36.01
CA ALA A 385 4.21 21.28 -37.45
C ALA A 385 5.69 21.58 -37.76
N ASN A 386 6.39 22.27 -36.85
CA ASN A 386 7.81 22.55 -36.94
C ASN A 386 8.53 21.88 -35.78
N ILE A 387 9.43 20.95 -36.08
CA ILE A 387 10.26 20.23 -35.10
C ILE A 387 11.62 20.93 -35.05
N SER A 388 12.01 21.43 -33.89
CA SER A 388 13.35 22.00 -33.69
C SER A 388 14.41 20.90 -33.57
N GLU A 389 15.67 21.21 -33.91
CA GLU A 389 16.80 20.27 -33.73
C GLU A 389 16.91 19.78 -32.28
N ASN A 390 16.61 20.64 -31.30
CA ASN A 390 16.63 20.28 -29.89
C ASN A 390 15.50 19.31 -29.51
N LEU A 391 14.27 19.53 -30.00
CA LEU A 391 13.16 18.61 -29.77
C LEU A 391 13.43 17.24 -30.39
N GLU A 392 13.95 17.21 -31.63
CA GLU A 392 14.34 15.99 -32.31
C GLU A 392 15.44 15.21 -31.56
N ALA A 393 16.38 15.94 -30.93
CA ALA A 393 17.48 15.34 -30.19
C ALA A 393 17.09 14.78 -28.81
N MET A 394 15.97 15.20 -28.21
CA MET A 394 15.58 14.85 -26.84
C MET A 394 15.42 13.34 -26.63
N THR A 395 16.04 12.82 -25.56
CA THR A 395 16.02 11.39 -25.21
C THR A 395 15.30 11.11 -23.89
N ILE A 396 15.02 9.83 -23.62
CA ILE A 396 14.52 9.37 -22.31
C ILE A 396 15.48 9.74 -21.18
N HIS A 397 16.80 9.62 -21.41
CA HIS A 397 17.82 10.06 -20.45
C HIS A 397 17.62 11.53 -20.04
N ASP A 398 17.39 12.41 -21.01
CA ASP A 398 17.23 13.85 -20.76
C ASP A 398 15.97 14.17 -19.93
N LEU A 399 14.90 13.38 -20.10
CA LEU A 399 13.71 13.48 -19.23
C LEU A 399 14.03 13.03 -17.80
N LEU A 400 14.75 11.91 -17.63
CA LEU A 400 15.12 11.36 -16.32
C LEU A 400 16.06 12.27 -15.52
N THR A 401 16.95 12.99 -16.20
CA THR A 401 17.92 13.90 -15.58
C THR A 401 17.44 15.34 -15.46
N MET A 402 16.19 15.65 -15.86
CA MET A 402 15.64 17.01 -15.88
C MET A 402 16.46 17.97 -16.76
N THR A 403 16.97 17.46 -17.88
CA THR A 403 17.78 18.20 -18.86
C THR A 403 17.16 18.19 -20.24
N CYS A 404 15.82 18.22 -20.31
CA CYS A 404 15.06 18.09 -21.55
C CYS A 404 15.10 19.30 -22.48
N GLY A 405 15.88 20.35 -22.16
CA GLY A 405 16.12 21.50 -23.03
C GLY A 405 15.12 22.66 -22.85
N HIS A 406 14.13 22.50 -21.98
CA HIS A 406 13.22 23.56 -21.56
C HIS A 406 13.88 24.54 -20.57
N ASP A 407 13.53 25.83 -20.65
CA ASP A 407 14.01 26.87 -19.72
C ASP A 407 13.51 26.68 -18.28
N GLY A 408 12.39 25.97 -18.08
CA GLY A 408 11.78 25.79 -16.77
C GLY A 408 10.63 24.78 -16.74
N ASP A 409 9.96 24.68 -15.59
CA ASP A 409 8.74 23.89 -15.43
C ASP A 409 7.56 24.59 -16.12
N LEU A 410 6.77 23.83 -16.90
CA LEU A 410 5.52 24.33 -17.46
C LEU A 410 4.46 24.34 -16.35
N ARG A 411 4.31 25.49 -15.71
CA ARG A 411 3.32 25.64 -14.62
C ARG A 411 1.92 25.35 -15.15
N SER A 412 1.07 24.77 -14.29
CA SER A 412 -0.29 24.33 -14.64
C SER A 412 -1.17 25.44 -15.24
N ASN A 413 -0.98 26.69 -14.82
CA ASN A 413 -1.64 27.86 -15.36
C ASN A 413 -1.21 28.19 -16.81
N GLU A 414 0.05 27.94 -17.17
CA GLU A 414 0.56 28.14 -18.53
C GLU A 414 0.08 27.04 -19.50
N ARG A 415 -0.11 25.80 -19.00
CA ARG A 415 -0.76 24.71 -19.73
C ARG A 415 -2.24 25.03 -20.02
N ALA A 416 -2.98 25.44 -18.99
CA ALA A 416 -4.41 25.76 -19.11
C ALA A 416 -4.69 26.96 -20.04
N ALA A 417 -3.78 27.93 -20.09
CA ALA A 417 -3.95 29.15 -20.87
C ALA A 417 -3.65 28.98 -22.38
N ARG A 418 -2.90 27.95 -22.79
CA ARG A 418 -2.32 27.91 -24.15
C ARG A 418 -3.09 27.08 -25.16
N ASN A 419 -3.81 26.01 -24.80
CA ASN A 419 -4.78 25.29 -25.67
C ASN A 419 -5.51 24.18 -24.89
N ALA A 420 -6.71 24.46 -24.36
CA ALA A 420 -7.50 23.47 -23.62
C ALA A 420 -7.94 22.26 -24.48
N ASP A 421 -7.92 22.40 -25.81
CA ASP A 421 -8.36 21.36 -26.75
C ASP A 421 -7.27 20.32 -27.09
N LYS A 422 -6.01 20.55 -26.70
CA LYS A 422 -4.87 19.66 -26.99
C LYS A 422 -4.53 18.79 -25.80
N GLY A 423 -4.13 17.54 -26.06
CA GLY A 423 -3.60 16.65 -25.03
C GLY A 423 -2.27 17.14 -24.46
N TRP A 424 -1.96 16.78 -23.21
CA TRP A 424 -0.75 17.18 -22.47
C TRP A 424 0.54 16.72 -23.16
N VAL A 425 0.52 15.58 -23.87
CA VAL A 425 1.65 15.11 -24.68
C VAL A 425 1.91 16.07 -25.83
N GLU A 426 0.88 16.40 -26.61
CA GLU A 426 0.98 17.37 -27.71
C GLU A 426 1.40 18.76 -27.20
N GLN A 427 0.87 19.20 -26.05
CA GLN A 427 1.27 20.46 -25.42
C GLN A 427 2.76 20.47 -25.03
N PHE A 428 3.28 19.37 -24.48
CA PHE A 428 4.70 19.25 -24.15
C PHE A 428 5.57 19.30 -25.41
N LEU A 429 5.23 18.53 -26.43
CA LEU A 429 5.99 18.44 -27.68
C LEU A 429 5.96 19.75 -28.48
N ALA A 430 4.91 20.56 -28.34
CA ALA A 430 4.79 21.86 -28.98
C ALA A 430 5.47 23.00 -28.22
N TYR A 431 5.97 22.77 -27.00
CA TYR A 431 6.58 23.81 -26.20
C TYR A 431 8.04 24.09 -26.65
N PRO A 432 8.51 25.36 -26.63
CA PRO A 432 9.88 25.70 -27.00
C PRO A 432 10.95 24.92 -26.23
N VAL A 433 11.89 24.32 -26.97
CA VAL A 433 13.07 23.62 -26.43
C VAL A 433 14.31 24.46 -26.72
N ASP A 434 14.52 25.49 -25.89
CA ASP A 434 15.50 26.57 -26.11
C ASP A 434 16.95 26.11 -25.95
N HIS A 435 17.19 25.11 -25.10
CA HIS A 435 18.50 24.55 -24.82
C HIS A 435 18.70 23.18 -25.46
N LYS A 436 19.96 22.86 -25.77
CA LYS A 436 20.33 21.51 -26.20
C LYS A 436 20.05 20.51 -25.06
N PRO A 437 19.26 19.43 -25.29
CA PRO A 437 19.04 18.41 -24.28
C PRO A 437 20.36 17.85 -23.71
N GLY A 438 20.37 17.59 -22.41
CA GLY A 438 21.53 17.11 -21.66
C GLY A 438 22.46 18.21 -21.14
N THR A 439 22.27 19.48 -21.52
CA THR A 439 23.23 20.57 -21.20
C THR A 439 22.73 21.56 -20.15
N PHE A 440 21.43 21.59 -19.86
CA PHE A 440 20.81 22.57 -18.97
C PHE A 440 19.83 21.88 -18.04
N PHE A 441 20.02 22.03 -16.72
CA PHE A 441 19.14 21.46 -15.71
C PHE A 441 17.97 22.41 -15.44
N ALA A 442 16.76 21.93 -15.67
CA ALA A 442 15.52 22.60 -15.33
C ALA A 442 14.54 21.56 -14.77
N TYR A 443 14.20 21.67 -13.49
CA TYR A 443 13.26 20.76 -12.85
C TYR A 443 11.89 20.83 -13.55
N ASN A 444 11.43 19.73 -14.13
CA ASN A 444 10.33 19.73 -15.10
C ASN A 444 9.35 18.56 -14.88
N SER A 445 8.24 18.84 -14.21
CA SER A 445 7.16 17.86 -13.99
C SER A 445 6.48 17.33 -15.28
N PRO A 446 6.27 18.16 -16.34
CA PRO A 446 5.85 17.69 -17.66
C PRO A 446 6.76 16.63 -18.28
N GLY A 447 8.06 16.75 -18.10
CA GLY A 447 9.03 15.77 -18.60
C GLY A 447 8.83 14.42 -17.94
N THR A 448 8.51 14.39 -16.64
CA THR A 448 8.13 13.14 -15.97
C THR A 448 6.78 12.60 -16.43
N TYR A 449 5.81 13.47 -16.75
CA TYR A 449 4.56 13.02 -17.36
C TYR A 449 4.82 12.33 -18.72
N MET A 450 5.75 12.84 -19.52
CA MET A 450 6.16 12.16 -20.76
C MET A 450 6.76 10.77 -20.50
N LEU A 451 7.53 10.58 -19.41
CA LEU A 451 7.99 9.24 -19.03
C LEU A 451 6.82 8.30 -18.74
N SER A 452 5.80 8.76 -18.02
CA SER A 452 4.56 7.99 -17.78
C SER A 452 3.85 7.63 -19.08
N ALA A 453 3.68 8.62 -19.97
CA ALA A 453 3.05 8.41 -21.28
C ALA A 453 3.83 7.42 -22.15
N ILE A 454 5.18 7.47 -22.11
CA ILE A 454 6.05 6.54 -22.85
C ILE A 454 5.88 5.12 -22.30
N VAL A 455 5.89 4.93 -20.98
CA VAL A 455 5.64 3.61 -20.37
C VAL A 455 4.31 3.06 -20.88
N GLN A 456 3.23 3.84 -20.78
CA GLN A 456 1.91 3.41 -21.25
C GLN A 456 1.88 3.13 -22.77
N LYS A 457 2.65 3.88 -23.57
CA LYS A 457 2.76 3.65 -25.02
C LYS A 457 3.44 2.32 -25.35
N VAL A 458 4.51 1.95 -24.64
CA VAL A 458 5.28 0.72 -24.93
C VAL A 458 4.72 -0.53 -24.24
N THR A 459 3.94 -0.37 -23.19
CA THR A 459 3.34 -1.51 -22.45
C THR A 459 1.88 -1.75 -22.81
N GLY A 460 1.14 -0.71 -23.20
CA GLY A 460 -0.33 -0.73 -23.30
C GLY A 460 -1.06 -0.68 -21.95
N GLU A 461 -0.33 -0.51 -20.86
CA GLU A 461 -0.84 -0.50 -19.48
C GLU A 461 -0.67 0.90 -18.88
N LYS A 462 -1.60 1.34 -18.03
CA LYS A 462 -1.38 2.57 -17.24
C LYS A 462 -0.14 2.38 -16.34
N LEU A 463 0.54 3.47 -16.00
CA LEU A 463 1.76 3.42 -15.18
C LEU A 463 1.54 2.68 -13.85
N VAL A 464 0.42 2.94 -13.17
CA VAL A 464 0.08 2.28 -11.90
C VAL A 464 -0.14 0.78 -12.09
N ASP A 465 -0.84 0.38 -13.16
CA ASP A 465 -1.13 -1.03 -13.47
C ASP A 465 0.16 -1.78 -13.84
N TYR A 466 1.05 -1.14 -14.60
CA TYR A 466 2.35 -1.68 -14.97
C TYR A 466 3.24 -1.92 -13.74
N LEU A 467 3.27 -0.96 -12.80
CA LEU A 467 4.06 -1.04 -11.57
C LEU A 467 3.45 -1.98 -10.53
N TYR A 468 2.15 -2.23 -10.55
CA TYR A 468 1.49 -2.97 -9.49
C TYR A 468 2.05 -4.38 -9.26
N PRO A 469 2.09 -5.28 -10.26
CA PRO A 469 2.66 -6.61 -10.05
C PRO A 469 4.18 -6.60 -9.87
N ARG A 470 4.88 -5.55 -10.34
CA ARG A 470 6.35 -5.47 -10.39
C ARG A 470 6.99 -4.84 -9.17
N LEU A 471 6.30 -3.90 -8.53
CA LEU A 471 6.84 -3.07 -7.45
C LEU A 471 5.90 -3.05 -6.25
N PHE A 472 4.64 -2.63 -6.45
CA PHE A 472 3.73 -2.42 -5.32
C PHE A 472 3.38 -3.72 -4.61
N ARG A 473 2.99 -4.78 -5.35
CA ARG A 473 2.64 -6.07 -4.76
C ARG A 473 3.82 -6.75 -4.06
N PRO A 474 5.04 -6.85 -4.64
CA PRO A 474 6.20 -7.38 -3.93
C PRO A 474 6.48 -6.65 -2.59
N LEU A 475 6.34 -5.33 -2.57
CA LEU A 475 6.54 -4.50 -1.36
C LEU A 475 5.33 -4.54 -0.40
N GLY A 476 4.20 -5.14 -0.79
CA GLY A 476 2.97 -5.11 0.00
C GLY A 476 2.35 -3.71 0.12
N ILE A 477 2.48 -2.92 -0.94
CA ILE A 477 1.85 -1.61 -1.09
C ILE A 477 0.49 -1.84 -1.77
N VAL A 478 -0.59 -1.48 -1.08
CA VAL A 478 -1.98 -1.68 -1.52
C VAL A 478 -2.74 -0.36 -1.50
N ASN A 479 -3.89 -0.33 -2.14
CA ASN A 479 -4.75 0.85 -2.29
C ASN A 479 -4.04 2.05 -2.92
N VAL A 480 -3.14 1.78 -3.87
CA VAL A 480 -2.40 2.78 -4.64
C VAL A 480 -3.39 3.56 -5.50
N LYS A 481 -3.35 4.89 -5.37
CA LYS A 481 -4.11 5.82 -6.19
C LYS A 481 -3.15 6.78 -6.88
N TRP A 482 -3.35 6.97 -8.18
CA TRP A 482 -2.56 7.90 -8.98
C TRP A 482 -3.49 8.72 -9.86
N GLN A 483 -3.42 10.05 -9.74
CA GLN A 483 -4.19 10.95 -10.60
C GLN A 483 -3.91 10.69 -12.08
N GLU A 484 -4.94 10.92 -12.89
CA GLU A 484 -4.90 10.72 -14.35
C GLU A 484 -5.13 12.05 -15.06
N SER A 485 -4.50 12.19 -16.22
CA SER A 485 -4.81 13.23 -17.18
C SER A 485 -6.16 12.96 -17.87
N PRO A 486 -6.77 13.93 -18.56
CA PRO A 486 -7.98 13.73 -19.35
C PRO A 486 -7.90 12.60 -20.39
N GLU A 487 -6.70 12.28 -20.86
CA GLU A 487 -6.41 11.22 -21.83
C GLU A 487 -6.23 9.84 -21.19
N GLY A 488 -6.40 9.73 -19.86
CA GLY A 488 -6.28 8.47 -19.12
C GLY A 488 -4.83 8.02 -18.89
N ILE A 489 -3.88 8.97 -18.90
CA ILE A 489 -2.47 8.72 -18.57
C ILE A 489 -2.23 9.11 -17.11
N ASN A 490 -1.62 8.24 -16.30
CA ASN A 490 -1.28 8.63 -14.93
C ASN A 490 -0.29 9.81 -14.95
N CYS A 491 -0.48 10.80 -14.08
CA CYS A 491 0.30 12.04 -14.08
C CYS A 491 1.81 11.83 -13.97
N GLY A 492 2.27 10.76 -13.29
CA GLY A 492 3.67 10.37 -13.14
C GLY A 492 4.49 11.33 -12.27
N GLY A 493 4.58 12.59 -12.65
CA GLY A 493 5.36 13.60 -11.92
C GLY A 493 4.74 14.07 -10.60
N TRP A 494 3.46 13.78 -10.36
CA TRP A 494 2.67 14.12 -9.18
C TRP A 494 1.45 13.19 -9.06
N GLY A 495 0.65 13.40 -8.01
CA GLY A 495 -0.69 12.80 -7.89
C GLY A 495 -0.72 11.35 -7.42
N LEU A 496 0.41 10.78 -6.99
CA LEU A 496 0.47 9.51 -6.27
C LEU A 496 0.08 9.73 -4.81
N TYR A 497 -0.71 8.81 -4.25
CA TYR A 497 -1.09 8.77 -2.85
C TYR A 497 -0.63 7.43 -2.24
N LEU A 498 0.18 7.48 -1.18
CA LEU A 498 0.65 6.29 -0.44
C LEU A 498 0.77 6.58 1.06
N LYS A 499 0.85 5.53 1.89
CA LYS A 499 1.12 5.65 3.33
C LYS A 499 2.60 5.93 3.59
N THR A 500 2.92 6.44 4.78
CA THR A 500 4.31 6.68 5.20
C THR A 500 5.17 5.41 5.19
N GLU A 501 4.59 4.27 5.57
CA GLU A 501 5.29 2.99 5.55
C GLU A 501 5.63 2.54 4.11
N ASP A 502 4.77 2.86 3.13
CA ASP A 502 5.02 2.56 1.71
C ASP A 502 6.21 3.37 1.16
N LEU A 503 6.36 4.61 1.62
CA LEU A 503 7.53 5.45 1.32
C LEU A 503 8.80 4.84 1.91
N ALA A 504 8.72 4.39 3.17
CA ALA A 504 9.83 3.74 3.84
C ALA A 504 10.25 2.43 3.15
N LYS A 505 9.28 1.62 2.68
CA LYS A 505 9.52 0.40 1.89
C LYS A 505 10.24 0.70 0.58
N MET A 506 9.82 1.74 -0.14
CA MET A 506 10.50 2.19 -1.36
C MET A 506 11.95 2.63 -1.06
N GLY A 507 12.16 3.39 0.02
CA GLY A 507 13.51 3.75 0.45
C GLY A 507 14.37 2.53 0.82
N GLN A 508 13.79 1.56 1.52
CA GLN A 508 14.47 0.34 1.93
C GLN A 508 14.83 -0.53 0.71
N LEU A 509 13.97 -0.57 -0.32
CA LEU A 509 14.29 -1.21 -1.59
C LEU A 509 15.52 -0.59 -2.25
N PHE A 510 15.60 0.75 -2.31
CA PHE A 510 16.76 1.45 -2.85
C PHE A 510 18.02 1.25 -2.01
N LEU A 511 17.89 1.30 -0.69
CA LEU A 511 18.98 1.00 0.24
C LEU A 511 19.54 -0.42 0.04
N GLN A 512 18.66 -1.38 -0.24
CA GLN A 512 18.98 -2.78 -0.55
C GLN A 512 19.34 -3.02 -2.02
N LYS A 513 19.60 -1.95 -2.79
CA LYS A 513 20.00 -2.03 -4.20
C LYS A 513 19.02 -2.83 -5.05
N GLY A 514 17.73 -2.65 -4.78
CA GLY A 514 16.64 -3.25 -5.54
C GLY A 514 16.30 -4.68 -5.13
N LYS A 515 16.92 -5.23 -4.09
CA LYS A 515 16.54 -6.54 -3.52
C LYS A 515 15.44 -6.38 -2.48
N TRP A 516 14.48 -7.30 -2.49
CA TRP A 516 13.41 -7.41 -1.49
C TRP A 516 13.11 -8.89 -1.24
N ASP A 517 13.08 -9.32 0.03
CA ASP A 517 12.86 -10.73 0.42
C ASP A 517 13.72 -11.73 -0.37
N GLY A 518 14.98 -11.37 -0.62
CA GLY A 518 15.94 -12.19 -1.37
C GLY A 518 15.77 -12.20 -2.90
N GLN A 519 14.73 -11.54 -3.42
CA GLN A 519 14.49 -11.40 -4.86
C GLN A 519 14.99 -10.05 -5.39
N GLN A 520 15.56 -10.03 -6.59
CA GLN A 520 15.89 -8.78 -7.27
C GLN A 520 14.61 -8.21 -7.91
N VAL A 521 14.02 -7.21 -7.25
CA VAL A 521 12.82 -6.54 -7.75
C VAL A 521 13.20 -5.51 -8.81
N LEU A 522 14.08 -4.56 -8.50
CA LEU A 522 14.54 -3.54 -9.46
C LEU A 522 16.04 -3.74 -9.75
N PRO A 523 16.55 -3.63 -10.99
CA PRO A 523 17.96 -3.92 -11.27
C PRO A 523 18.94 -3.10 -10.41
N GLU A 524 20.00 -3.74 -9.90
CA GLU A 524 21.02 -3.07 -9.08
C GLU A 524 21.70 -1.91 -9.84
N GLU A 525 22.00 -2.10 -11.13
CA GLU A 525 22.58 -1.05 -11.99
C GLU A 525 21.64 0.16 -12.11
N TRP A 526 20.32 -0.06 -12.20
CA TRP A 526 19.35 1.03 -12.23
C TRP A 526 19.37 1.84 -10.94
N ILE A 527 19.43 1.17 -9.78
CA ILE A 527 19.54 1.86 -8.48
C ILE A 527 20.82 2.68 -8.40
N ALA A 528 21.95 2.12 -8.87
CA ALA A 528 23.24 2.81 -8.87
C ALA A 528 23.19 4.09 -9.71
N GLU A 529 22.67 4.03 -10.93
CA GLU A 529 22.56 5.19 -11.83
C GLU A 529 21.53 6.21 -11.34
N ALA A 530 20.37 5.75 -10.88
CA ALA A 530 19.29 6.61 -10.40
C ALA A 530 19.69 7.39 -9.15
N SER A 531 20.48 6.78 -8.27
CA SER A 531 20.95 7.43 -7.05
C SER A 531 22.26 8.20 -7.23
N ALA A 532 22.96 8.12 -8.37
CA ALA A 532 24.21 8.83 -8.62
C ALA A 532 24.02 10.30 -9.05
N LYS A 533 25.06 11.13 -8.92
CA LYS A 533 25.07 12.50 -9.49
C LYS A 533 25.26 12.41 -11.01
N GLN A 534 24.17 12.44 -11.76
CA GLN A 534 24.19 12.49 -13.23
C GLN A 534 24.42 13.91 -13.74
N ILE A 535 23.84 14.90 -13.05
CA ILE A 535 23.94 16.32 -13.40
C ILE A 535 24.05 17.18 -12.14
N ALA A 536 24.72 18.33 -12.24
CA ALA A 536 24.63 19.36 -11.21
C ALA A 536 23.19 19.92 -11.17
N SER A 537 22.70 20.22 -9.97
CA SER A 537 21.32 20.66 -9.77
C SER A 537 21.28 22.00 -9.04
N PHE A 538 20.14 22.66 -9.17
CA PHE A 538 19.79 23.87 -8.44
C PHE A 538 18.46 23.68 -7.73
N PRO A 539 18.13 24.55 -6.76
CA PRO A 539 16.82 24.52 -6.14
C PRO A 539 15.66 24.45 -7.14
N ALA A 540 14.71 23.53 -6.95
CA ALA A 540 13.54 23.43 -7.80
C ALA A 540 12.78 24.77 -7.85
N GLY A 541 12.43 25.19 -9.07
CA GLY A 541 11.77 26.48 -9.31
C GLY A 541 12.69 27.70 -9.23
N MET A 542 13.99 27.53 -8.94
CA MET A 542 14.98 28.61 -8.99
C MET A 542 15.75 28.55 -10.32
N ASP A 543 15.84 29.70 -10.98
CA ASP A 543 16.67 29.87 -12.16
C ASP A 543 18.18 29.67 -11.82
N PRO A 544 18.96 28.98 -12.66
CA PRO A 544 20.39 28.74 -12.42
C PRO A 544 21.24 30.01 -12.21
N GLU A 545 20.94 31.11 -12.91
CA GLU A 545 21.66 32.38 -12.71
C GLU A 545 21.26 33.07 -11.40
N ALA A 546 19.99 32.94 -10.99
CA ALA A 546 19.55 33.38 -9.67
C ALA A 546 20.21 32.56 -8.54
N ALA A 547 20.32 31.23 -8.73
CA ALA A 547 20.99 30.34 -7.78
C ALA A 547 22.46 30.71 -7.60
N LYS A 548 23.19 30.96 -8.69
CA LYS A 548 24.61 31.39 -8.67
C LYS A 548 24.84 32.73 -7.96
N LYS A 549 23.84 33.63 -8.01
CA LYS A 549 23.90 34.95 -7.33
C LYS A 549 23.51 34.87 -5.85
N SER A 550 22.92 33.76 -5.42
CA SER A 550 22.54 33.55 -4.03
C SER A 550 23.74 33.06 -3.19
N LYS A 551 23.60 33.04 -1.86
CA LYS A 551 24.62 32.52 -0.93
C LYS A 551 24.54 31.00 -0.73
N ILE A 552 23.71 30.29 -1.51
CA ILE A 552 23.60 28.83 -1.41
C ILE A 552 24.85 28.17 -2.00
N SER A 553 25.27 27.07 -1.40
CA SER A 553 26.42 26.30 -1.88
C SER A 553 26.19 24.82 -1.59
N GLU A 554 26.99 23.95 -2.21
CA GLU A 554 26.97 22.51 -1.90
C GLU A 554 27.17 22.25 -0.39
N ASN A 555 27.94 23.07 0.32
CA ASN A 555 28.16 22.90 1.77
C ASN A 555 26.94 23.23 2.64
N THR A 556 26.00 24.02 2.13
CA THR A 556 24.90 24.60 2.93
C THR A 556 23.52 24.18 2.45
N ASN A 557 23.40 23.52 1.30
CA ASN A 557 22.11 23.21 0.70
C ASN A 557 22.14 21.85 -0.02
N ASP A 558 21.15 21.00 0.28
CA ASP A 558 21.03 19.66 -0.28
C ASP A 558 20.59 19.67 -1.75
N TRP A 559 19.88 20.71 -2.21
CA TRP A 559 19.40 20.82 -3.59
C TRP A 559 20.54 21.14 -4.58
N MET A 560 21.72 21.50 -4.07
CA MET A 560 22.95 21.75 -4.85
C MET A 560 23.80 20.48 -5.06
N GLN A 561 23.46 19.36 -4.43
CA GLN A 561 24.30 18.16 -4.40
C GLN A 561 24.28 17.36 -5.71
N GLY A 562 23.35 17.66 -6.61
CA GLY A 562 23.17 17.00 -7.89
C GLY A 562 21.88 16.18 -7.95
N TYR A 563 21.59 15.72 -9.16
CA TYR A 563 20.39 14.96 -9.49
C TYR A 563 20.75 13.73 -10.33
N GLY A 564 20.05 12.62 -10.10
CA GLY A 564 20.12 11.37 -10.87
C GLY A 564 18.73 10.77 -10.98
N TYR A 565 18.45 9.98 -12.02
CA TYR A 565 17.10 9.58 -12.48
C TYR A 565 15.93 9.78 -11.49
N GLN A 566 15.38 10.98 -11.51
CA GLN A 566 14.25 11.40 -10.68
C GLN A 566 14.47 11.38 -9.14
N MET A 567 15.70 11.57 -8.69
CA MET A 567 16.16 11.59 -7.30
C MET A 567 17.20 12.68 -7.07
N TRP A 568 17.19 13.26 -5.87
CA TRP A 568 18.14 14.28 -5.45
C TRP A 568 19.28 13.65 -4.66
N ARG A 569 20.52 14.08 -4.92
CA ARG A 569 21.62 13.85 -3.97
C ARG A 569 21.41 14.75 -2.74
N CYS A 570 22.04 14.36 -1.64
CA CYS A 570 22.07 15.11 -0.40
C CYS A 570 23.52 15.26 0.08
N ARG A 571 23.70 16.16 1.05
CA ARG A 571 24.89 16.16 1.89
C ARG A 571 24.95 14.83 2.65
N HIS A 572 26.08 14.56 3.30
CA HIS A 572 26.28 13.34 4.08
C HIS A 572 26.17 12.05 3.26
N ASN A 573 26.50 12.11 1.95
CA ASN A 573 26.44 10.98 1.03
C ASN A 573 25.07 10.27 0.96
N ALA A 574 24.01 11.00 1.32
CA ALA A 574 22.64 10.53 1.21
C ALA A 574 22.04 10.92 -0.15
N TYR A 575 20.86 10.37 -0.43
CA TYR A 575 20.03 10.76 -1.57
C TYR A 575 18.56 10.61 -1.21
N ARG A 576 17.66 11.24 -1.97
CA ARG A 576 16.24 11.27 -1.62
C ARG A 576 15.30 11.37 -2.81
N ALA A 577 14.10 10.83 -2.64
CA ALA A 577 12.91 11.32 -3.32
C ALA A 577 12.41 12.56 -2.58
N ASP A 578 11.99 13.59 -3.32
CA ASP A 578 11.68 14.91 -2.78
C ASP A 578 10.37 15.42 -3.40
N GLY A 579 9.39 15.68 -2.55
CA GLY A 579 8.05 16.14 -2.88
C GLY A 579 7.78 17.49 -2.25
N ALA A 580 7.11 18.37 -3.01
CA ALA A 580 6.68 19.68 -2.52
C ALA A 580 5.99 19.57 -1.15
N ASP A 581 6.17 20.61 -0.35
CA ASP A 581 5.67 20.71 1.02
C ASP A 581 6.29 19.70 2.02
N GLY A 582 7.45 19.14 1.71
CA GLY A 582 8.23 18.33 2.66
C GLY A 582 7.96 16.83 2.65
N GLN A 583 7.58 16.24 1.51
CA GLN A 583 7.44 14.78 1.39
C GLN A 583 8.80 14.18 1.05
N TYR A 584 9.33 13.28 1.88
CA TYR A 584 10.67 12.73 1.68
C TYR A 584 10.71 11.21 1.77
N ILE A 585 11.53 10.62 0.90
CA ILE A 585 12.14 9.31 1.12
C ILE A 585 13.65 9.56 1.18
N LEU A 586 14.21 9.69 2.37
CA LEU A 586 15.61 10.00 2.58
C LEU A 586 16.40 8.73 2.86
N ILE A 587 17.38 8.41 2.03
CA ILE A 587 18.15 7.16 2.09
C ILE A 587 19.59 7.49 2.46
N ILE A 588 20.09 6.85 3.52
CA ILE A 588 21.38 7.14 4.14
C ILE A 588 22.22 5.84 4.16
N PRO A 589 22.90 5.50 3.06
CA PRO A 589 23.61 4.22 2.93
C PRO A 589 24.63 3.94 4.03
N GLU A 590 25.40 4.96 4.45
CA GLU A 590 26.41 4.82 5.49
C GLU A 590 25.83 4.46 6.87
N LYS A 591 24.53 4.68 7.05
CA LYS A 591 23.79 4.38 8.28
C LYS A 591 22.88 3.17 8.16
N ASP A 592 22.82 2.56 6.97
CA ASP A 592 21.85 1.53 6.62
C ASP A 592 20.43 1.93 7.06
N ALA A 593 20.05 3.17 6.74
CA ALA A 593 18.85 3.80 7.25
C ALA A 593 18.04 4.55 6.18
N VAL A 594 16.72 4.61 6.42
CA VAL A 594 15.74 5.36 5.64
C VAL A 594 14.91 6.21 6.59
N ILE A 595 14.66 7.46 6.21
CA ILE A 595 13.71 8.34 6.89
C ILE A 595 12.62 8.71 5.88
N ALA A 596 11.39 8.27 6.14
CA ALA A 596 10.22 8.66 5.38
C ALA A 596 9.47 9.77 6.12
N VAL A 597 9.07 10.83 5.40
CA VAL A 597 8.38 12.00 5.95
C VAL A 597 7.20 12.38 5.07
N THR A 598 6.08 12.73 5.70
CA THR A 598 4.97 13.46 5.07
C THR A 598 4.68 14.73 5.87
N ALA A 599 4.38 15.83 5.19
CA ALA A 599 4.27 17.14 5.83
C ALA A 599 3.51 18.18 4.98
N HIS A 600 3.35 19.39 5.54
CA HIS A 600 3.01 20.61 4.83
C HIS A 600 4.01 21.75 5.21
N ILE A 601 5.24 21.63 4.74
CA ILE A 601 6.37 22.51 5.13
C ILE A 601 6.82 23.39 3.96
N GLY A 602 6.76 24.71 4.15
CA GLY A 602 7.24 25.70 3.17
C GLY A 602 8.77 25.78 3.05
N ASP A 603 9.51 25.78 4.17
CA ASP A 603 10.98 25.77 4.17
C ASP A 603 11.51 24.32 4.24
N MET A 604 11.55 23.71 3.07
CA MET A 604 11.96 22.31 2.88
C MET A 604 13.43 22.05 3.26
N GLN A 605 14.33 23.01 3.04
CA GLN A 605 15.74 22.86 3.37
C GLN A 605 15.95 22.91 4.89
N ALA A 606 15.21 23.77 5.61
CA ALA A 606 15.26 23.81 7.07
C ALA A 606 14.87 22.47 7.71
N GLU A 607 13.89 21.76 7.13
CA GLU A 607 13.52 20.42 7.59
C GLU A 607 14.68 19.42 7.45
N LEU A 608 15.33 19.38 6.28
CA LEU A 608 16.52 18.55 6.07
C LEU A 608 17.63 18.88 7.09
N ASP A 609 17.86 20.17 7.37
CA ASP A 609 18.83 20.61 8.38
C ASP A 609 18.49 20.10 9.79
N LEU A 610 17.21 20.05 10.18
CA LEU A 610 16.79 19.47 11.45
C LEU A 610 17.07 17.97 11.50
N ILE A 611 16.74 17.23 10.43
CA ILE A 611 17.04 15.81 10.32
C ILE A 611 18.56 15.55 10.46
N TRP A 612 19.39 16.31 9.75
CA TRP A 612 20.85 16.18 9.82
C TRP A 612 21.43 16.56 11.18
N LYS A 613 20.86 17.55 11.85
CA LYS A 613 21.33 18.00 13.15
C LYS A 613 20.96 17.04 14.29
N TYR A 614 19.74 16.51 14.28
CA TYR A 614 19.21 15.77 15.42
C TYR A 614 19.20 14.26 15.20
N LEU A 615 18.76 13.78 14.03
CA LEU A 615 18.54 12.35 13.79
C LEU A 615 19.79 11.64 13.26
N LEU A 616 20.47 12.20 12.25
CA LEU A 616 21.64 11.57 11.62
C LEU A 616 22.76 11.15 12.60
N PRO A 617 23.11 11.94 13.64
CA PRO A 617 24.12 11.52 14.60
C PRO A 617 23.67 10.36 15.50
N ALA A 618 22.37 10.11 15.62
CA ALA A 618 21.79 9.10 16.48
C ALA A 618 21.54 7.74 15.79
N LEU A 619 21.49 7.74 14.46
CA LEU A 619 21.59 6.55 13.60
C LEU A 619 23.02 5.99 13.64
#